data_AF-A0A815H7A3-F1
#
_entry.id   AF-A0A815H7A3-F1
#
_cell.length_a   1.000
_cell.length_b   1.000
_cell.length_c   1.000
_cell.angle_alpha   90.00
_cell.angle_beta   90.00
_cell.angle_gamma   90.00
#
_symmetry.space_group_name_H-M   'P 1'
#
loop_
_entity.id
_entity.type
_entity.pdbx_description
1 polymer ?
#
loop_
_entity_poly.entity_id
_entity_poly.type
_entity_poly.pdbx_seq_one_letter_code
_entity_poly.pdbx_strand_id
1 'polypeptide(L)'
;MVGQFIDTFWRKSFIGDLRRARKVSDDDTQWTIIYNGKAQQFQYVWLQGLCIKIDKIADLMVIEDATGQAEIQNCSRISDAWSTNEGDYVMIAGRLLNTTSSNRITIDVYKIQYFKRSLKNELNWPFEVVDISQRIYH
;
A
#
# COMPACT_ATOMS: atom_id res chain seq x y z
N MET A 1 19.10 14.56 -19.63
CA MET A 1 18.76 13.49 -18.68
C MET A 1 18.05 14.14 -17.50
N VAL A 2 16.73 13.97 -17.41
CA VAL A 2 15.98 14.42 -16.23
C VAL A 2 16.28 13.39 -15.14
N GLY A 3 16.92 13.80 -14.04
CA GLY A 3 17.22 12.90 -12.94
C GLY A 3 15.92 12.31 -12.40
N GLN A 4 15.75 11.00 -12.52
CA GLN A 4 14.67 10.29 -11.84
C GLN A 4 15.02 10.28 -10.35
N PHE A 5 14.23 11.03 -9.57
CA PHE A 5 14.29 10.95 -8.13
C PHE A 5 13.73 9.58 -7.74
N ILE A 6 14.58 8.69 -7.21
CA ILE A 6 14.11 7.47 -6.58
C ILE A 6 13.55 7.90 -5.23
N ASP A 7 12.22 7.85 -5.11
CA ASP A 7 11.59 8.10 -3.83
C ASP A 7 11.86 6.90 -2.92
N THR A 8 12.80 7.08 -1.99
CA THR A 8 13.12 6.07 -0.96
C THR A 8 12.10 6.10 0.17
N PHE A 9 11.15 7.04 0.15
CA PHE A 9 10.11 7.16 1.15
C PHE A 9 8.91 6.27 0.85
N TRP A 10 8.16 5.93 1.90
CA TRP A 10 6.94 5.13 1.79
C TRP A 10 5.87 5.94 1.07
N ARG A 11 5.52 5.50 -0.15
CA ARG A 11 4.51 6.17 -0.95
C ARG A 11 3.12 5.96 -0.35
N LYS A 12 2.49 7.02 0.17
CA LYS A 12 1.05 6.98 0.48
C LYS A 12 0.25 6.80 -0.81
N SER A 13 -0.62 5.81 -0.86
CA SER A 13 -1.42 5.51 -2.07
C SER A 13 -2.74 4.86 -1.70
N PHE A 14 -3.74 5.08 -2.55
CA PHE A 14 -4.90 4.20 -2.60
C PHE A 14 -4.50 2.85 -3.19
N ILE A 15 -5.18 1.79 -2.76
CA ILE A 15 -4.92 0.44 -3.27
C ILE A 15 -5.18 0.40 -4.77
N GLY A 16 -6.30 0.94 -5.23
CA GLY A 16 -6.69 0.98 -6.65
C GLY A 16 -5.66 1.69 -7.54
N ASP A 17 -4.92 2.66 -7.00
CA ASP A 17 -3.87 3.36 -7.74
C ASP A 17 -2.69 2.47 -8.08
N LEU A 18 -2.34 1.52 -7.20
CA LEU A 18 -1.22 0.61 -7.40
C LEU A 18 -1.44 -0.32 -8.60
N ARG A 19 -2.68 -0.53 -9.06
CA ARG A 19 -2.97 -1.30 -10.30
C ARG A 19 -2.36 -0.65 -11.55
N ARG A 20 -2.12 0.66 -11.50
CA ARG A 20 -1.50 1.41 -12.59
C ARG A 20 0.03 1.34 -12.54
N ALA A 21 0.61 0.75 -11.49
CA ALA A 21 2.04 0.61 -11.39
C ALA A 21 2.58 -0.38 -12.43
N ARG A 22 3.80 -0.12 -12.88
CA ARG A 22 4.55 -0.96 -13.81
C ARG A 22 5.94 -1.20 -13.22
N LYS A 23 6.46 -2.41 -13.36
CA LYS A 23 7.85 -2.70 -12.97
C LYS A 23 8.80 -1.89 -13.87
N VAL A 24 9.84 -1.30 -13.27
CA VAL A 24 10.86 -0.52 -13.99
C VAL A 24 11.96 -1.41 -14.53
N SER A 25 12.31 -2.47 -13.79
CA SER A 25 13.41 -3.38 -14.09
C SER A 25 13.10 -4.77 -13.56
N ASP A 26 13.73 -5.78 -14.17
CA ASP A 26 13.57 -7.20 -13.83
C ASP A 26 14.29 -7.60 -12.53
N ASP A 27 15.09 -6.69 -11.93
CA ASP A 27 15.70 -6.84 -10.60
C ASP A 27 14.71 -6.59 -9.43
N ASP A 28 13.43 -6.39 -9.77
CA ASP A 28 12.26 -6.77 -8.98
C ASP A 28 11.96 -5.96 -7.72
N THR A 29 12.44 -4.72 -7.64
CA THR A 29 12.15 -3.86 -6.48
C THR A 29 11.51 -2.52 -6.83
N GLN A 30 11.67 -2.01 -8.04
CA GLN A 30 11.21 -0.68 -8.41
C GLN A 30 9.97 -0.70 -9.30
N TRP A 31 9.02 0.14 -8.92
CA TRP A 31 7.75 0.36 -9.60
C TRP A 31 7.67 1.80 -10.06
N THR A 32 6.96 2.03 -11.16
CA THR A 32 6.65 3.36 -11.65
C THR A 32 5.15 3.52 -11.84
N ILE A 33 4.60 4.68 -11.45
CA ILE A 33 3.25 5.12 -11.84
C ILE A 33 3.37 6.47 -12.54
N ILE A 34 2.55 6.68 -13.56
CA ILE A 34 2.42 7.97 -14.24
C ILE A 34 1.29 8.76 -13.58
N TYR A 35 1.63 9.90 -12.98
CA TYR A 35 0.67 10.90 -12.50
C TYR A 35 0.88 12.20 -13.27
N ASN A 36 -0.19 12.74 -13.88
CA ASN A 36 -0.16 14.01 -14.61
C ASN A 36 0.97 14.11 -15.65
N GLY A 37 1.27 13.00 -16.34
CA GLY A 37 2.33 12.93 -17.34
C GLY A 37 3.75 12.78 -16.79
N LYS A 38 3.94 12.75 -15.46
CA LYS A 38 5.23 12.53 -14.81
C LYS A 38 5.32 11.09 -14.26
N ALA A 39 6.41 10.40 -14.59
CA ALA A 39 6.72 9.09 -14.03
C ALA A 39 7.31 9.24 -12.62
N GLN A 40 6.76 8.49 -11.67
CA GLN A 40 7.19 8.48 -10.27
C GLN A 40 7.62 7.08 -9.89
N GLN A 41 8.87 6.91 -9.50
CA GLN A 41 9.43 5.63 -9.10
C GLN A 41 9.34 5.43 -7.58
N PHE A 42 8.98 4.23 -7.16
CA PHE A 42 8.86 3.85 -5.76
C PHE A 42 9.08 2.35 -5.59
N GLN A 43 9.45 1.94 -4.38
CA GLN A 43 9.55 0.53 -3.98
C GLN A 43 8.56 0.20 -2.85
N TYR A 44 8.36 1.18 -1.97
CA TYR A 44 7.66 1.03 -0.72
C TYR A 44 6.35 1.81 -0.74
N VAL A 45 5.31 1.23 -0.14
CA VAL A 45 3.96 1.79 -0.09
C VAL A 45 3.47 1.90 1.35
N TRP A 46 2.68 2.94 1.60
CA TRP A 46 1.91 3.15 2.81
C TRP A 46 0.43 3.11 2.41
N LEU A 47 -0.29 2.14 2.97
CA LEU A 47 -1.72 1.90 2.73
C LEU A 47 -2.49 2.02 4.04
N GLN A 48 -3.77 2.38 3.95
CA GLN A 48 -4.71 2.23 5.06
C GLN A 48 -6.03 1.65 4.54
N GLY A 49 -6.65 0.78 5.32
CA GLY A 49 -7.87 0.09 4.93
C GLY A 49 -8.46 -0.77 6.05
N LEU A 50 -9.63 -1.34 5.79
CA LEU A 50 -10.27 -2.32 6.65
C LEU A 50 -9.64 -3.69 6.42
N CYS A 51 -9.27 -4.39 7.49
CA CYS A 51 -8.89 -5.79 7.45
C CYS A 51 -10.14 -6.64 7.18
N ILE A 52 -10.26 -7.24 6.00
CA ILE A 52 -11.44 -8.02 5.61
C ILE A 52 -11.23 -9.53 5.72
N LYS A 53 -9.98 -9.98 5.83
CA LYS A 53 -9.65 -11.40 6.01
C LYS A 53 -8.31 -11.58 6.70
N ILE A 54 -8.22 -12.53 7.63
CA ILE A 54 -6.95 -12.97 8.23
C ILE A 54 -6.80 -14.48 8.03
N ASP A 55 -5.68 -14.89 7.43
CA ASP A 55 -5.32 -16.31 7.29
C ASP A 55 -3.93 -16.54 7.89
N LYS A 56 -3.93 -17.02 9.14
CA LYS A 56 -2.72 -17.26 9.93
C LYS A 56 -1.90 -18.45 9.42
N ILE A 57 -2.54 -19.40 8.73
CA ILE A 57 -1.86 -20.59 8.18
C ILE A 57 -1.09 -20.18 6.93
N ALA A 58 -1.72 -19.39 6.06
CA ALA A 58 -1.08 -18.86 4.86
C ALA A 58 -0.20 -17.62 5.13
N ASP A 59 -0.08 -17.18 6.39
CA ASP A 59 0.66 -15.99 6.82
C ASP A 59 0.30 -14.72 6.02
N LEU A 60 -1.01 -14.50 5.85
CA LEU A 60 -1.54 -13.38 5.07
C LEU A 60 -2.70 -12.67 5.74
N MET A 61 -2.86 -11.39 5.38
CA MET A 61 -3.99 -10.54 5.71
C MET A 61 -4.49 -9.89 4.42
N VAL A 62 -5.80 -9.70 4.27
CA VAL A 62 -6.37 -8.93 3.16
C VAL A 62 -6.96 -7.65 3.72
N ILE A 63 -6.53 -6.52 3.17
CA ILE A 63 -7.10 -5.21 3.48
C ILE A 63 -7.87 -4.67 2.28
N GLU A 64 -8.87 -3.85 2.56
CA GLU A 64 -9.69 -3.17 1.57
C GLU A 64 -9.77 -1.67 1.89
N ASP A 65 -9.63 -0.84 0.86
CA ASP A 65 -10.03 0.56 0.90
C ASP A 65 -11.17 0.80 -0.10
N ALA A 66 -11.66 2.04 -0.22
CA ALA A 66 -12.75 2.39 -1.13
C ALA A 66 -12.43 2.18 -2.63
N THR A 67 -11.20 1.82 -2.97
CA THR A 67 -10.68 1.73 -4.35
C THR A 67 -10.21 0.33 -4.74
N GLY A 68 -9.99 -0.56 -3.77
CA GLY A 68 -9.63 -1.95 -4.04
C GLY A 68 -9.13 -2.73 -2.82
N GLN A 69 -8.63 -3.94 -3.09
CA GLN A 69 -8.12 -4.87 -2.09
C GLN A 69 -6.63 -5.15 -2.31
N ALA A 70 -5.89 -5.33 -1.22
CA ALA A 70 -4.49 -5.71 -1.21
C ALA A 70 -4.27 -6.89 -0.27
N GLU A 71 -3.46 -7.84 -0.72
CA GLU A 71 -2.96 -8.93 0.09
C GLU A 71 -1.63 -8.55 0.72
N ILE A 72 -1.57 -8.70 2.03
CA ILE A 72 -0.42 -8.42 2.86
C ILE A 72 0.16 -9.77 3.26
N GLN A 73 1.39 -10.04 2.85
CA GLN A 73 2.09 -11.30 3.09
C GLN A 73 3.15 -11.14 4.17
N ASN A 74 3.51 -12.26 4.79
CA ASN A 74 4.57 -12.35 5.80
C ASN A 74 4.25 -11.57 7.09
N CYS A 75 2.98 -11.55 7.45
CA CYS A 75 2.45 -10.82 8.62
C CYS A 75 3.07 -11.31 9.93
N SER A 76 3.44 -12.59 10.03
CA SER A 76 4.06 -13.20 11.20
C SER A 76 5.38 -12.55 11.62
N ARG A 77 6.06 -11.84 10.69
CA ARG A 77 7.28 -11.07 11.00
C ARG A 77 7.02 -9.83 11.85
N ILE A 78 5.77 -9.36 11.90
CA ILE A 78 5.39 -8.15 12.61
C ILE A 78 4.81 -8.54 13.96
N SER A 79 5.44 -8.07 15.04
CA SER A 79 4.89 -8.22 16.38
C SER A 79 3.47 -7.63 16.41
N ASP A 80 2.54 -8.36 17.03
CA ASP A 80 1.13 -7.97 17.14
C ASP A 80 0.32 -7.95 15.84
N ALA A 81 0.84 -8.46 14.71
CA ALA A 81 0.04 -8.62 13.49
C ALA A 81 -1.28 -9.34 13.77
N TRP A 82 -1.22 -10.37 14.61
CA TRP A 82 -2.35 -11.23 14.99
C TRP A 82 -3.19 -10.72 16.15
N SER A 83 -2.88 -9.54 16.67
CA SER A 83 -3.76 -8.77 17.56
C SER A 83 -4.82 -8.01 16.76
N THR A 84 -4.64 -7.88 15.44
CA THR A 84 -5.64 -7.37 14.50
C THR A 84 -6.74 -8.40 14.27
N ASN A 85 -7.98 -7.95 14.15
CA ASN A 85 -9.14 -8.76 13.81
C ASN A 85 -9.75 -8.32 12.47
N GLU A 86 -10.58 -9.18 11.88
CA GLU A 86 -11.43 -8.78 10.75
C GLU A 86 -12.39 -7.66 11.19
N GLY A 87 -12.52 -6.63 10.35
CA GLY A 87 -13.25 -5.39 10.63
C GLY A 87 -12.41 -4.26 11.22
N ASP A 88 -11.17 -4.54 11.65
CA ASP A 88 -10.28 -3.50 12.16
C ASP A 88 -9.74 -2.60 11.05
N TYR A 89 -9.60 -1.30 11.34
CA TYR A 89 -8.95 -0.37 10.43
C TYR A 89 -7.44 -0.34 10.70
N VAL A 90 -6.64 -0.60 9.68
CA VAL A 90 -5.19 -0.79 9.80
C VAL A 90 -4.42 0.09 8.83
N MET A 91 -3.21 0.45 9.25
CA MET A 91 -2.16 0.96 8.38
C MET A 91 -1.15 -0.14 8.07
N ILE A 92 -0.76 -0.21 6.80
CA ILE A 92 0.27 -1.11 6.31
C ILE A 92 1.39 -0.29 5.68
N ALA A 93 2.62 -0.53 6.10
CA ALA A 93 3.81 -0.11 5.38
C ALA A 93 4.52 -1.36 4.85
N GLY A 94 4.68 -1.45 3.53
CA GLY A 94 5.19 -2.65 2.87
C GLY A 94 5.89 -2.39 1.53
N ARG A 95 6.64 -3.36 1.02
CA ARG A 95 7.18 -3.33 -0.34
C ARG A 95 6.15 -3.92 -1.29
N LEU A 96 5.93 -3.25 -2.41
CA LEU A 96 5.05 -3.75 -3.47
C LEU A 96 5.73 -4.93 -4.18
N LEU A 97 5.11 -6.10 -4.16
CA LEU A 97 5.61 -7.31 -4.83
C LEU A 97 4.95 -7.55 -6.17
N ASN A 98 3.64 -7.28 -6.26
CA ASN A 98 2.87 -7.60 -7.44
C ASN A 98 1.65 -6.69 -7.60
N THR A 99 1.30 -6.41 -8.84
CA THR A 99 0.09 -5.67 -9.27
C THR A 99 -0.61 -6.41 -10.42
N THR A 100 -0.56 -7.75 -10.40
CA THR A 100 -1.00 -8.63 -11.50
C THR A 100 -2.33 -8.21 -12.13
N SER A 101 -2.48 -8.52 -13.42
CA SER A 101 -3.68 -8.28 -14.23
C SER A 101 -4.98 -8.88 -13.63
N SER A 102 -4.87 -9.78 -12.65
CA SER A 102 -5.97 -10.33 -11.86
C SER A 102 -6.46 -9.41 -10.72
N ASN A 103 -6.10 -8.12 -10.72
CA ASN A 103 -6.43 -7.13 -9.69
C ASN A 103 -5.88 -7.43 -8.28
N ARG A 104 -5.02 -8.45 -8.15
CA ARG A 104 -4.42 -8.85 -6.87
C ARG A 104 -3.14 -8.03 -6.65
N ILE A 105 -3.22 -7.06 -5.76
CA ILE A 105 -2.07 -6.31 -5.27
C ILE A 105 -1.48 -7.09 -4.10
N THR A 106 -0.17 -7.30 -4.12
CA THR A 106 0.53 -8.08 -3.09
C THR A 106 1.66 -7.27 -2.50
N ILE A 107 1.70 -7.22 -1.17
CA ILE A 107 2.61 -6.40 -0.39
C ILE A 107 3.39 -7.28 0.59
N ASP A 108 4.71 -7.16 0.59
CA ASP A 108 5.60 -7.72 1.62
C ASP A 108 5.66 -6.73 2.79
N VAL A 109 5.17 -7.13 3.96
CA VAL A 109 4.94 -6.18 5.04
C VAL A 109 6.21 -5.89 5.86
N TYR A 110 6.37 -4.62 6.25
CA TYR A 110 7.38 -4.17 7.22
C TYR A 110 6.77 -3.60 8.49
N LYS A 111 5.53 -3.11 8.42
CA LYS A 111 4.80 -2.61 9.59
C LYS A 111 3.30 -2.78 9.39
N ILE A 112 2.63 -3.21 10.45
CA ILE A 112 1.18 -3.19 10.62
C ILE A 112 0.89 -2.34 11.84
N GLN A 113 -0.04 -1.39 11.73
CA GLN A 113 -0.50 -0.61 12.86
C GLN A 113 -2.01 -0.61 12.89
N TYR A 114 -2.56 -1.12 13.99
CA TYR A 114 -3.98 -1.02 14.28
C TYR A 114 -4.36 0.40 14.69
N PHE A 115 -5.51 0.86 14.20
CA PHE A 115 -6.18 2.02 14.75
C PHE A 115 -7.53 1.61 15.30
N LYS A 116 -7.85 2.08 16.52
CA LYS A 116 -9.23 2.04 16.99
C LYS A 116 -10.10 2.73 15.95
N ARG A 117 -11.11 2.00 15.45
CA ARG A 117 -12.00 2.49 14.41
C ARG A 117 -12.61 3.82 14.85
N SER A 118 -12.32 4.87 14.07
CA SER A 118 -12.90 6.19 14.27
C SER A 118 -13.11 6.82 12.91
N LEU A 119 -14.26 7.48 12.75
CA LEU A 119 -14.59 8.17 11.50
C LEU A 119 -13.50 9.17 11.11
N LYS A 120 -12.84 9.80 12.10
CA LYS A 120 -11.72 10.70 11.87
C LYS A 120 -10.56 10.02 11.13
N ASN A 121 -10.15 8.82 11.53
CA ASN A 121 -9.03 8.13 10.90
C ASN A 121 -9.38 7.68 9.48
N GLU A 122 -10.59 7.13 9.29
CA GLU A 122 -11.08 6.69 7.99
C GLU A 122 -11.21 7.85 6.98
N LEU A 123 -11.66 9.03 7.44
CA LEU A 123 -11.82 10.20 6.58
C LEU A 123 -10.52 10.95 6.31
N ASN A 124 -9.57 10.95 7.25
CA ASN A 124 -8.30 11.65 7.06
C ASN A 124 -7.44 11.01 5.96
N TRP A 125 -7.47 9.69 5.83
CA TRP A 125 -6.61 8.99 4.88
C TRP A 125 -6.79 9.45 3.42
N PRO A 126 -8.02 9.55 2.87
CA PRO A 126 -8.22 10.10 1.53
C PRO A 126 -7.65 11.52 1.35
N PHE A 127 -7.82 12.40 2.34
CA PHE A 127 -7.27 13.76 2.27
C PHE A 127 -5.74 13.74 2.27
N GLU A 128 -5.11 12.89 3.07
CA GLU A 128 -3.64 12.74 3.10
C GLU A 128 -3.08 12.25 1.77
N VAL A 129 -3.71 11.24 1.15
CA VAL A 129 -3.27 10.70 -0.15
C VAL A 129 -3.41 11.75 -1.25
N VAL A 130 -4.54 12.47 -1.29
CA VAL A 130 -4.77 13.52 -2.28
C VAL A 130 -3.78 14.67 -2.11
N ASP A 131 -3.60 15.17 -0.89
CA ASP A 131 -2.70 16.30 -0.61
C ASP A 131 -1.25 15.98 -0.99
N ILE A 132 -0.74 14.81 -0.61
CA ILE A 132 0.60 14.36 -1.04
C ILE A 132 0.66 14.18 -2.55
N SER A 133 -0.39 13.61 -3.16
CA SER A 133 -0.38 13.43 -4.60
C SER A 133 -0.34 14.74 -5.36
N GLN A 134 -0.97 15.77 -4.82
CA GLN A 134 -1.01 17.09 -5.42
C GLN A 134 0.28 17.87 -5.20
N ARG A 135 0.95 17.71 -4.05
CA ARG A 135 2.16 18.48 -3.69
C ARG A 135 3.44 17.88 -4.24
N ILE A 136 3.54 16.55 -4.29
CA ILE A 136 4.79 15.84 -4.62
C ILE A 136 4.78 15.34 -6.07
N TYR A 137 3.61 15.02 -6.63
CA TYR A 137 3.52 14.41 -7.97
C TYR A 137 2.98 15.33 -9.07
N HIS A 138 2.72 16.62 -8.77
CA HIS A 138 2.59 17.69 -9.78
C HIS A 138 3.91 18.43 -9.99
#